data_AF-A0A954TGZ8-F1
#
_entry.id   AF-A0A954TGZ8-F1
#
_cell.length_a   1.000
_cell.length_b   1.000
_cell.length_c   1.000
_cell.angle_alpha   90.00
_cell.angle_beta   90.00
_cell.angle_gamma   90.00
#
_symmetry.space_group_name_H-M   'P 1'
#
loop_
_entity.id
_entity.type
_entity.pdbx_description
1 polymer ?
#
loop_
_entity_poly.entity_id
_entity_poly.type
_entity_poly.pdbx_seq_one_letter_code
_entity_poly.pdbx_strand_id
1 'polypeptide(L)'
;MRKLLLAPLVMVCLAAVGCVPSPKSGKGFTLPEGDVERGLATYLSLQCNACHSLPDVEPSTTEAQPGEMLVALGGEVPRIQTYGELVTAIINPSHRLASGYRTDAISVDGESKMKNYNEVMTIAQLADLVTFLQSKYTLEPYEPSPYPPYY
;
A
#
# COMPACT_ATOMS: atom_id res chain seq x y z
N MET A 1 1.24 0.42 -55.22
CA MET A 1 0.19 0.05 -54.23
C MET A 1 0.66 -0.96 -53.18
N ARG A 2 1.61 -1.87 -53.47
CA ARG A 2 2.11 -2.89 -52.52
C ARG A 2 2.92 -2.34 -51.32
N LYS A 3 3.47 -1.12 -51.41
CA LYS A 3 4.24 -0.47 -50.32
C LYS A 3 3.38 0.25 -49.27
N LEU A 4 2.11 0.57 -49.55
CA LEU A 4 1.22 1.25 -48.58
C LEU A 4 0.64 0.30 -47.51
N LEU A 5 0.61 -1.02 -47.77
CA LEU A 5 0.11 -2.02 -46.82
C LEU A 5 1.18 -2.50 -45.81
N LEU A 6 2.47 -2.19 -46.03
CA LEU A 6 3.55 -2.59 -45.10
C LEU A 6 3.65 -1.67 -43.88
N ALA A 7 3.33 -0.38 -44.03
CA ALA A 7 3.44 0.61 -42.95
C ALA A 7 2.57 0.30 -41.70
N PRO A 8 1.27 -0.07 -41.82
CA PRO A 8 0.47 -0.39 -40.65
C PRO A 8 0.92 -1.70 -39.97
N LEU A 9 1.40 -2.68 -40.74
CA LEU A 9 1.93 -3.93 -40.19
C LEU A 9 3.20 -3.70 -39.37
N VAL A 10 4.10 -2.85 -39.87
CA VAL A 10 5.32 -2.46 -39.13
C VAL A 10 4.96 -1.67 -37.87
N MET A 11 3.97 -0.77 -37.92
CA MET A 11 3.50 -0.02 -36.74
C MET A 11 2.93 -0.95 -35.65
N VAL A 12 2.14 -1.96 -36.04
CA VAL A 12 1.60 -2.98 -35.11
C VAL A 12 2.72 -3.84 -34.53
N CYS A 13 3.71 -4.24 -35.34
CA CYS A 13 4.86 -4.99 -34.85
C CYS A 13 5.71 -4.17 -33.87
N LEU A 14 5.94 -2.87 -34.10
CA LEU A 14 6.68 -2.02 -33.15
C LEU A 14 5.92 -1.85 -31.82
N ALA A 15 4.59 -1.80 -31.84
CA ALA A 15 3.77 -1.73 -30.62
C ALA A 15 3.85 -3.02 -29.78
N ALA A 16 4.20 -4.16 -30.38
CA ALA A 16 4.26 -5.45 -29.70
C ALA A 16 5.58 -5.73 -28.94
N VAL A 17 6.66 -4.98 -29.21
CA VAL A 17 7.99 -5.23 -28.62
C VAL A 17 8.14 -4.67 -27.19
N GLY A 18 7.18 -3.89 -26.70
CA GLY A 18 7.26 -3.18 -25.41
C GLY A 18 6.84 -3.96 -24.15
N CYS A 19 6.49 -5.25 -24.25
CA CYS A 19 5.86 -5.98 -23.13
C CYS A 19 6.83 -6.66 -22.14
N VAL A 20 8.15 -6.42 -22.26
CA VAL A 20 9.12 -6.99 -21.31
C VAL A 20 9.13 -6.12 -20.04
N PRO A 21 8.83 -6.69 -18.85
CA PRO A 21 8.95 -5.95 -17.60
C PRO A 21 10.36 -5.43 -17.43
N SER A 22 10.49 -4.19 -16.95
CA SER A 22 11.79 -3.65 -16.53
C SER A 22 12.51 -4.63 -15.59
N PRO A 23 13.85 -4.75 -15.61
CA PRO A 23 14.60 -5.52 -14.63
C PRO A 23 14.33 -5.10 -13.17
N LYS A 24 13.78 -3.89 -12.96
CA LYS A 24 13.36 -3.37 -11.64
C LYS A 24 11.85 -3.56 -11.36
N SER A 25 11.12 -4.27 -12.22
CA SER A 25 9.70 -4.54 -12.02
C SER A 25 9.50 -5.54 -10.89
N GLY A 26 8.51 -5.31 -10.03
CA GLY A 26 8.06 -6.28 -9.03
C GLY A 26 7.27 -7.47 -9.62
N LYS A 27 7.15 -7.61 -10.94
CA LYS A 27 6.39 -8.70 -11.55
C LYS A 27 7.03 -10.05 -11.22
N GLY A 28 6.25 -10.94 -10.61
CA GLY A 28 6.72 -12.26 -10.16
C GLY A 28 7.43 -12.25 -8.80
N PHE A 29 7.54 -11.09 -8.15
CA PHE A 29 8.02 -10.97 -6.77
C PHE A 29 6.87 -11.27 -5.81
N THR A 30 7.12 -12.14 -4.84
CA THR A 30 6.25 -12.34 -3.67
C THR A 30 7.14 -12.57 -2.46
N LEU A 31 6.71 -12.05 -1.31
CA LEU A 31 7.29 -12.46 -0.04
C LEU A 31 6.82 -13.88 0.31
N PRO A 32 7.51 -14.58 1.23
CA PRO A 32 6.99 -15.79 1.85
C PRO A 32 5.61 -15.55 2.50
N GLU A 33 4.85 -16.63 2.71
CA GLU A 33 3.62 -16.54 3.49
C GLU A 33 3.91 -16.06 4.92
N GLY A 34 3.16 -15.05 5.35
CA GLY A 34 3.20 -14.53 6.70
C GLY A 34 2.08 -15.09 7.58
N ASP A 35 2.11 -14.72 8.85
CA ASP A 35 1.17 -15.14 9.89
C ASP A 35 0.55 -13.91 10.58
N VAL A 36 -0.76 -13.96 10.78
CA VAL A 36 -1.54 -12.83 11.33
C VAL A 36 -1.16 -12.53 12.78
N GLU A 37 -0.95 -13.55 13.61
CA GLU A 37 -0.64 -13.36 15.03
C GLU A 37 0.79 -12.82 15.21
N ARG A 38 1.75 -13.37 14.47
CA ARG A 38 3.13 -12.82 14.44
C ARG A 38 3.18 -11.43 13.82
N GLY A 39 2.28 -11.13 12.89
CA GLY A 39 2.16 -9.81 12.29
C GLY A 39 1.65 -8.76 13.29
N LEU A 40 0.66 -9.11 14.12
CA LEU A 40 0.25 -8.27 15.24
C LEU A 40 1.40 -8.06 16.24
N ALA A 41 2.14 -9.11 16.59
CA ALA A 41 3.30 -8.99 17.46
C ALA A 41 4.38 -8.07 16.85
N THR A 42 4.58 -8.13 15.54
CA THR A 42 5.47 -7.23 14.81
C THR A 42 4.97 -5.78 14.85
N TYR A 43 3.68 -5.56 14.60
CA TYR A 43 3.04 -4.24 14.63
C TYR A 43 3.22 -3.55 16.00
N LEU A 44 3.09 -4.31 17.09
CA LEU A 44 3.26 -3.80 18.45
C LEU A 44 4.74 -3.62 18.82
N SER A 45 5.59 -4.61 18.52
CA SER A 45 7.02 -4.56 18.89
C SER A 45 7.81 -3.49 18.14
N LEU A 46 7.43 -3.20 16.89
CA LEU A 46 7.98 -2.09 16.11
C LEU A 46 7.23 -0.78 16.36
N GLN A 47 6.31 -0.74 17.32
CA GLN A 47 5.53 0.44 17.72
C GLN A 47 4.82 1.13 16.55
N CYS A 48 4.34 0.37 15.57
CA CYS A 48 3.55 0.91 14.48
C CYS A 48 2.26 1.59 15.01
N ASN A 49 1.74 1.14 16.16
CA ASN A 49 0.60 1.73 16.87
C ASN A 49 0.89 3.08 17.55
N ALA A 50 2.12 3.60 17.49
CA ALA A 50 2.43 4.95 17.96
C ALA A 50 2.00 6.03 16.94
N CYS A 51 1.98 5.69 15.65
CA CYS A 51 1.62 6.62 14.57
C CYS A 51 0.38 6.15 13.79
N HIS A 52 0.05 4.87 13.85
CA HIS A 52 -1.11 4.29 13.17
C HIS A 52 -2.18 3.83 14.16
N SER A 53 -3.44 3.96 13.77
CA SER A 53 -4.57 3.41 14.52
C SER A 53 -5.21 2.24 13.77
N LEU A 54 -5.66 1.25 14.54
CA LEU A 54 -6.47 0.13 14.09
C LEU A 54 -7.65 -0.04 15.07
N PRO A 55 -8.86 -0.42 14.61
CA PRO A 55 -10.03 -0.51 15.48
C PRO A 55 -9.85 -1.41 16.72
N ASP A 56 -9.10 -2.49 16.58
CA ASP A 56 -8.94 -3.52 17.62
C ASP A 56 -7.58 -3.45 18.34
N VAL A 57 -6.81 -2.38 18.17
CA VAL A 57 -5.46 -2.26 18.75
C VAL A 57 -5.32 -0.93 19.48
N GLU A 58 -4.90 -1.01 20.74
CA GLU A 58 -4.69 0.19 21.55
C GLU A 58 -3.50 1.02 21.01
N PRO A 59 -3.66 2.36 20.91
CA PRO A 59 -2.55 3.25 20.57
C PRO A 59 -1.40 3.16 21.58
N SER A 60 -0.17 3.23 21.09
CA SER A 60 1.00 3.33 21.96
C SER A 60 1.07 4.71 22.62
N THR A 61 1.38 4.74 23.91
CA THR A 61 1.59 6.00 24.66
C THR A 61 3.08 6.34 24.82
N THR A 62 3.99 5.52 24.31
CA THR A 62 5.44 5.64 24.56
C THR A 62 6.15 6.54 23.54
N GLU A 63 5.77 6.44 22.26
CA GLU A 63 6.37 7.23 21.18
C GLU A 63 5.39 8.22 20.54
N ALA A 64 4.09 8.11 20.81
CA ALA A 64 3.12 9.08 20.34
C ALA A 64 3.30 10.41 21.05
N GLN A 65 3.50 11.50 20.31
CA GLN A 65 3.45 12.82 20.94
C GLN A 65 2.01 13.12 21.37
N PRO A 66 1.78 13.67 22.58
CA PRO A 66 0.45 14.06 23.02
C PRO A 66 -0.20 15.02 22.00
N GLY A 67 -1.29 14.59 21.37
CA GLY A 67 -2.02 15.38 20.37
C GLY A 67 -1.63 15.14 18.91
N GLU A 68 -0.71 14.22 18.61
CA GLU A 68 -0.46 13.81 17.22
C GLU A 68 -1.62 12.97 16.67
N MET A 69 -2.02 13.29 15.44
CA MET A 69 -3.06 12.57 14.70
C MET A 69 -2.52 11.22 14.23
N LEU A 70 -3.20 10.15 14.59
CA LEU A 70 -2.87 8.81 14.11
C LEU A 70 -3.40 8.59 12.70
N VAL A 71 -2.57 7.99 11.85
CA VAL A 71 -2.97 7.57 10.50
C VAL A 71 -3.74 6.25 10.61
N ALA A 72 -5.04 6.30 10.39
CA ALA A 72 -5.91 5.13 10.41
C ALA A 72 -5.52 4.13 9.32
N LEU A 73 -5.42 2.85 9.72
CA LEU A 73 -5.25 1.69 8.86
C LEU A 73 -6.45 0.76 8.99
N GLY A 74 -6.56 -0.18 8.05
CA GLY A 74 -7.67 -1.13 7.99
C GLY A 74 -9.03 -0.49 7.66
N GLY A 75 -10.09 -1.20 8.00
CA GLY A 75 -11.48 -0.79 7.81
C GLY A 75 -12.04 -1.10 6.42
N GLU A 76 -13.26 -0.61 6.19
CA GLU A 76 -13.89 -0.68 4.89
C GLU A 76 -13.22 0.33 3.94
N VAL A 77 -12.84 -0.15 2.76
CA VAL A 77 -12.21 0.67 1.73
C VAL A 77 -12.84 0.40 0.35
N PRO A 78 -12.92 1.41 -0.52
CA PRO A 78 -13.42 1.24 -1.89
C PRO A 78 -12.50 0.36 -2.74
N ARG A 79 -11.25 0.16 -2.29
CA ARG A 79 -10.28 -0.75 -2.89
C ARG A 79 -9.30 -1.27 -1.85
N ILE A 80 -9.21 -2.59 -1.75
CA ILE A 80 -8.22 -3.25 -0.90
C ILE A 80 -6.82 -2.96 -1.45
N GLN A 81 -5.90 -2.56 -0.56
CA GLN A 81 -4.50 -2.42 -0.92
C GLN A 81 -3.91 -3.80 -1.25
N THR A 82 -3.20 -3.85 -2.37
CA THR A 82 -2.51 -5.07 -2.78
C THR A 82 -1.33 -5.34 -1.86
N TYR A 83 -0.89 -6.59 -1.84
CA TYR A 83 0.29 -7.01 -1.07
C TYR A 83 1.52 -6.15 -1.38
N GLY A 84 1.76 -5.89 -2.67
CA GLY A 84 2.88 -5.06 -3.12
C GLY A 84 2.77 -3.59 -2.69
N GLU A 85 1.55 -3.04 -2.63
CA GLU A 85 1.34 -1.67 -2.15
C GLU A 85 1.66 -1.53 -0.67
N LEU A 86 1.23 -2.48 0.15
CA LEU A 86 1.54 -2.50 1.59
C LEU A 86 3.05 -2.67 1.82
N VAL A 87 3.69 -3.63 1.13
CA VAL A 87 5.15 -3.80 1.20
C VAL A 87 5.87 -2.51 0.83
N THR A 88 5.48 -1.88 -0.27
CA THR A 88 6.11 -0.64 -0.75
C THR A 88 5.94 0.50 0.26
N ALA A 89 4.75 0.65 0.85
CA ALA A 89 4.48 1.68 1.85
C ALA A 89 5.34 1.49 3.12
N ILE A 90 5.62 0.26 3.52
CA ILE A 90 6.42 -0.04 4.72
C ILE A 90 7.92 0.18 4.47
N ILE A 91 8.46 -0.32 3.35
CA ILE A 91 9.91 -0.27 3.07
C ILE A 91 10.36 1.06 2.46
N ASN A 92 9.42 1.87 1.96
CA ASN A 92 9.67 3.18 1.35
C ASN A 92 8.55 4.16 1.73
N PRO A 93 8.46 4.57 3.01
CA PRO A 93 7.33 5.34 3.53
C PRO A 93 7.16 6.74 2.89
N SER A 94 8.24 7.32 2.35
CA SER A 94 8.19 8.60 1.63
C SER A 94 7.75 8.47 0.17
N HIS A 95 7.62 7.24 -0.38
CA HIS A 95 7.19 7.04 -1.76
C HIS A 95 5.78 7.60 -2.02
N ARG A 96 4.90 7.48 -1.02
CA ARG A 96 3.53 7.97 -1.07
C ARG A 96 3.04 8.30 0.33
N LEU A 97 2.83 9.59 0.58
CA LEU A 97 2.26 10.08 1.83
C LEU A 97 0.76 9.77 1.93
N ALA A 98 0.27 9.60 3.16
CA ALA A 98 -1.14 9.31 3.44
C ALA A 98 -2.07 10.45 2.96
N SER A 99 -3.10 10.11 2.20
CA SER A 99 -4.10 11.07 1.73
C SER A 99 -5.15 11.36 2.80
N GLY A 100 -5.70 12.58 2.82
CA GLY A 100 -6.73 12.98 3.79
C GLY A 100 -6.18 13.48 5.13
N TYR A 101 -4.85 13.46 5.29
CA TYR A 101 -4.15 14.00 6.45
C TYR A 101 -3.45 15.30 6.08
N ARG A 102 -3.25 16.18 7.07
CA ARG A 102 -2.44 17.38 6.87
C ARG A 102 -0.98 16.99 6.65
N THR A 103 -0.33 17.61 5.67
CA THR A 103 1.05 17.30 5.30
C THR A 103 2.03 17.45 6.47
N ASP A 104 1.87 18.47 7.30
CA ASP A 104 2.71 18.73 8.48
C ASP A 104 2.47 17.72 9.63
N ALA A 105 1.33 17.04 9.62
CA ALA A 105 1.04 15.97 10.57
C ALA A 105 1.83 14.69 10.21
N ILE A 106 2.04 14.40 8.93
CA ILE A 106 2.59 13.12 8.45
C ILE A 106 3.98 13.20 7.81
N SER A 107 4.50 14.40 7.55
CA SER A 107 5.78 14.59 6.88
C SER A 107 6.55 15.83 7.35
N VAL A 108 7.86 15.81 7.14
CA VAL A 108 8.78 16.94 7.34
C VAL A 108 9.63 17.06 6.08
N ASP A 109 9.66 18.23 5.46
CA ASP A 109 10.40 18.49 4.21
C ASP A 109 10.07 17.51 3.05
N GLY A 110 8.84 17.00 3.03
CA GLY A 110 8.37 16.03 2.02
C GLY A 110 8.69 14.57 2.34
N GLU A 111 9.43 14.30 3.42
CA GLU A 111 9.75 12.95 3.89
C GLU A 111 8.75 12.51 4.96
N SER A 112 8.36 11.23 4.91
CA SER A 112 7.42 10.68 5.90
C SER A 112 8.01 10.72 7.31
N LYS A 113 7.18 11.06 8.31
CA LYS A 113 7.55 10.91 9.73
C LYS A 113 7.64 9.45 10.15
N MET A 114 7.11 8.51 9.37
CA MET A 114 7.23 7.09 9.65
C MET A 114 8.71 6.67 9.62
N LYS A 115 9.17 6.04 10.70
CA LYS A 115 10.52 5.51 10.81
C LYS A 115 10.81 4.53 9.66
N ASN A 116 12.02 4.60 9.12
CA ASN A 116 12.51 3.60 8.18
C ASN A 116 12.98 2.36 8.95
N TYR A 117 12.40 1.20 8.63
CA TYR A 117 12.70 -0.08 9.28
C TYR A 117 13.62 -1.00 8.49
N ASN A 118 14.15 -0.57 7.34
CA ASN A 118 14.89 -1.44 6.41
C ASN A 118 16.16 -2.06 7.02
N GLU A 119 16.73 -1.44 8.05
CA GLU A 119 17.94 -1.92 8.72
C GLU A 119 17.65 -2.84 9.92
N VAL A 120 16.40 -2.87 10.41
CA VAL A 120 16.05 -3.53 11.68
C VAL A 120 14.92 -4.55 11.57
N MET A 121 14.05 -4.43 10.57
CA MET A 121 12.94 -5.35 10.35
C MET A 121 13.39 -6.48 9.42
N THR A 122 13.23 -7.70 9.90
CA THR A 122 13.51 -8.90 9.10
C THR A 122 12.46 -9.10 8.00
N ILE A 123 12.82 -9.85 6.97
CA ILE A 123 11.89 -10.23 5.90
C ILE A 123 10.69 -11.03 6.46
N ALA A 124 10.93 -11.87 7.47
CA ALA A 124 9.86 -12.63 8.14
C ALA A 124 8.86 -11.69 8.84
N GLN A 125 9.37 -10.71 9.60
CA GLN A 125 8.53 -9.68 10.22
C GLN A 125 7.75 -8.87 9.20
N LEU A 126 8.37 -8.49 8.07
CA LEU A 126 7.67 -7.80 6.99
C LEU A 126 6.54 -8.65 6.40
N ALA A 127 6.81 -9.93 6.12
CA ALA A 127 5.80 -10.85 5.58
C ALA A 127 4.63 -11.02 6.55
N ASP A 128 4.91 -11.29 7.83
CA ASP A 128 3.92 -11.42 8.90
C ASP A 128 3.12 -10.12 9.07
N LEU A 129 3.78 -8.95 9.12
CA LEU A 129 3.14 -7.64 9.25
C LEU A 129 2.19 -7.33 8.09
N VAL A 130 2.60 -7.59 6.85
CA VAL A 130 1.74 -7.36 5.68
C VAL A 130 0.52 -8.30 5.72
N THR A 131 0.71 -9.58 6.07
CA THR A 131 -0.41 -10.52 6.24
C THR A 131 -1.40 -10.03 7.30
N PHE A 132 -0.90 -9.57 8.45
CA PHE A 132 -1.74 -8.98 9.49
C PHE A 132 -2.49 -7.74 8.99
N LEU A 133 -1.82 -6.78 8.36
CA LEU A 133 -2.47 -5.57 7.86
C LEU A 133 -3.52 -5.88 6.81
N GLN A 134 -3.27 -6.80 5.88
CA GLN A 134 -4.26 -7.23 4.89
C GLN A 134 -5.53 -7.78 5.54
N SER A 135 -5.40 -8.55 6.62
CA SER A 135 -6.56 -9.09 7.35
C SER A 135 -7.45 -8.01 7.97
N LYS A 136 -6.97 -6.77 8.07
CA LYS A 136 -7.71 -5.63 8.65
C LYS A 136 -8.48 -4.81 7.63
N TYR A 137 -8.40 -5.13 6.34
CA TYR A 137 -9.15 -4.43 5.29
C TYR A 137 -10.32 -5.27 4.78
N THR A 138 -11.46 -4.61 4.60
CA THR A 138 -12.65 -5.17 3.95
C THR A 138 -13.06 -4.26 2.79
N LEU A 139 -13.63 -4.83 1.73
CA LEU A 139 -14.12 -4.03 0.61
C LEU A 139 -15.47 -3.42 0.97
N GLU A 140 -15.64 -2.12 0.74
CA GLU A 140 -16.95 -1.46 0.84
C GLU A 140 -17.95 -2.12 -0.12
N PRO A 141 -19.19 -2.38 0.33
CA PRO A 141 -20.26 -2.84 -0.55
C PRO A 141 -20.53 -1.83 -1.68
N TYR A 142 -20.69 -2.32 -2.91
CA TYR A 142 -21.09 -1.47 -4.03
C TYR A 142 -22.53 -0.98 -3.84
N GLU A 143 -22.73 0.33 -3.75
CA GLU A 143 -24.06 0.95 -3.83
C GLU A 143 -24.40 1.31 -5.29
N PRO A 144 -25.41 0.66 -5.92
CA PRO A 144 -25.83 1.00 -7.27
C PRO A 144 -26.42 2.41 -7.32
N SER A 145 -26.06 3.19 -8.34
CA SER A 145 -26.68 4.49 -8.55
C SER A 145 -28.17 4.32 -8.90
N PRO A 146 -29.10 4.99 -8.19
CA PRO A 146 -30.51 4.93 -8.52
C PRO A 146 -30.76 5.56 -9.90
N TYR A 147 -31.38 4.82 -10.81
CA TYR A 147 -31.75 5.33 -12.12
C TYR A 147 -32.96 6.27 -11.97
N PRO A 148 -32.85 7.56 -12.38
CA PRO A 148 -34.02 8.43 -12.41
C PRO A 148 -35.02 7.89 -13.45
N PRO A 149 -36.33 7.87 -13.14
CA PRO A 149 -37.34 7.54 -14.13
C PRO A 149 -37.28 8.55 -15.28
N TYR A 150 -37.20 8.06 -16.52
CA TYR A 150 -37.41 8.89 -17.70
C TYR A 150 -38.91 9.20 -17.79
N TYR A 151 -39.30 10.47 -17.56
CA TYR A 151 -40.65 10.99 -17.81
C TYR A 151 -40.70 11.76 -19.12
#